data_AF-A0A6M0BTY9-F1
#
_entry.id   AF-A0A6M0BTY9-F1
#
_cell.length_a   1.000
_cell.length_b   1.000
_cell.length_c   1.000
_cell.angle_alpha   90.00
_cell.angle_beta   90.00
_cell.angle_gamma   90.00
#
_symmetry.space_group_name_H-M   'P 1'
#
loop_
_entity.id
_entity.type
_entity.pdbx_description
1 polymer ?
#
loop_
_entity_poly.entity_id
_entity_poly.type
_entity_poly.pdbx_seq_one_letter_code
_entity_poly.pdbx_strand_id
1 'polypeptide(L)' 'MSVTLPTDVAEMLEFLATNQGITQNEALRKAIATEAYFQKEIKQGSTVLIMNSDKSVKEVVFR' A
#
# COMPACT_ATOMS: atom_id res chain seq x y z
N MET A 1 1.51 -8.85 -20.45
CA MET A 1 1.27 -9.83 -19.38
C MET A 1 -0.13 -9.60 -18.84
N SER A 2 -0.95 -10.63 -18.76
CA SER A 2 -2.26 -10.58 -18.11
C SER A 2 -2.15 -11.26 -16.75
N VAL A 3 -2.50 -10.55 -15.68
CA VAL A 3 -2.54 -11.11 -14.32
C VAL A 3 -4.01 -11.22 -13.93
N THR A 4 -4.45 -12.43 -13.61
CA THR A 4 -5.79 -12.65 -13.09
C THR A 4 -5.78 -12.36 -11.60
N LEU A 5 -6.58 -11.39 -11.17
CA LEU A 5 -6.71 -11.04 -9.76
C LEU A 5 -7.97 -11.70 -9.18
N PRO A 6 -7.89 -12.24 -7.96
CA PRO A 6 -9.07 -12.55 -7.16
C PRO A 6 -10.00 -11.33 -7.02
N THR A 7 -11.31 -11.57 -6.89
CA THR A 7 -12.32 -10.50 -6.87
C THR A 7 -12.08 -9.49 -5.76
N ASP A 8 -11.73 -9.94 -4.56
CA ASP A 8 -11.41 -9.10 -3.41
C ASP A 8 -10.20 -8.19 -3.66
N VAL A 9 -9.18 -8.70 -4.36
CA VAL A 9 -8.00 -7.90 -4.73
C VAL A 9 -8.36 -6.85 -5.79
N ALA A 10 -9.22 -7.20 -6.75
CA ALA A 10 -9.71 -6.25 -7.74
C ALA A 10 -10.55 -5.13 -7.10
N GLU A 11 -11.39 -5.45 -6.12
CA GLU A 11 -12.17 -4.48 -5.35
C GLU A 11 -11.26 -3.55 -4.54
N MET A 12 -10.22 -4.08 -3.90
CA MET A 12 -9.20 -3.26 -3.22
C MET A 12 -8.48 -2.32 -4.18
N LEU A 13 -8.16 -2.78 -5.38
CA LEU A 13 -7.51 -1.97 -6.41
C LEU A 13 -8.42 -0.82 -6.87
N GLU A 14 -9.71 -1.10 -7.06
CA GLU A 14 -10.72 -0.11 -7.43
C GLU A 14 -10.91 0.93 -6.32
N PHE A 15 -10.93 0.51 -5.05
CA PHE A 15 -10.95 1.42 -3.91
C PHE A 15 -9.74 2.36 -3.90
N LEU A 16 -8.53 1.84 -4.11
CA LEU A 16 -7.30 2.65 -4.16
C LEU A 16 -7.31 3.63 -5.33
N ALA A 17 -7.79 3.20 -6.49
CA ALA A 17 -7.91 4.02 -7.69
C ALA A 17 -8.90 5.18 -7.49
N THR A 18 -10.10 4.86 -6.97
CA THR A 18 -11.19 5.82 -6.76
C THR A 18 -10.82 6.88 -5.73
N ASN A 19 -10.26 6.48 -4.58
CA ASN A 19 -9.86 7.42 -3.53
C ASN A 19 -8.75 8.40 -3.96
N GLN A 20 -7.95 8.00 -4.95
CA GLN A 20 -6.84 8.81 -5.44
C GLN A 20 -7.16 9.52 -6.76
N GLY A 21 -8.33 9.27 -7.36
CA GLY A 21 -8.71 9.81 -8.67
C GLY A 21 -7.79 9.35 -9.81
N ILE A 22 -7.29 8.11 -9.75
CA ILE A 22 -6.35 7.55 -10.75
C ILE A 22 -6.93 6.28 -11.39
N THR A 23 -6.30 5.78 -12.45
CA THR A 23 -6.71 4.51 -13.08
C THR A 23 -6.29 3.32 -12.21
N GLN A 24 -6.94 2.18 -12.41
CA GLN A 24 -6.57 0.90 -11.76
C GLN A 24 -5.11 0.51 -12.02
N ASN A 25 -4.60 0.70 -13.24
CA ASN A 25 -3.20 0.41 -13.57
C ASN A 25 -2.22 1.34 -12.83
N GLU A 26 -2.58 2.62 -12.69
CA GLU A 26 -1.80 3.58 -11.91
C GLU A 26 -1.80 3.21 -10.42
N ALA A 27 -2.96 2.82 -9.89
CA ALA A 27 -3.10 2.34 -8.52
C ALA A 27 -2.25 1.08 -8.28
N LEU A 28 -2.25 0.13 -9.21
CA LEU A 28 -1.40 -1.06 -9.15
C LEU A 28 0.09 -0.69 -9.12
N ARG A 29 0.53 0.19 -10.05
CA ARG A 29 1.93 0.64 -10.07
C ARG A 29 2.32 1.31 -8.75
N LYS A 30 1.47 2.19 -8.21
CA LYS A 30 1.72 2.86 -6.93
C LYS A 30 1.77 1.85 -5.78
N ALA A 31 0.85 0.90 -5.71
CA ALA A 31 0.85 -0.13 -4.67
C ALA A 31 2.17 -0.94 -4.66
N ILE A 32 2.64 -1.35 -5.84
CA ILE A 32 3.93 -2.06 -5.98
C ILE A 32 5.10 -1.17 -5.55
N ALA A 33 5.12 0.09 -5.98
CA ALA A 33 6.21 1.02 -5.63
C ALA A 33 6.23 1.33 -4.13
N THR A 34 5.07 1.48 -3.51
CA THR A 34 4.91 1.71 -2.07
C THR A 34 5.38 0.50 -1.26
N GLU A 35 5.00 -0.72 -1.64
CA GLU A 35 5.48 -1.94 -0.99
C GLU A 35 7.01 -2.06 -1.11
N ALA A 36 7.55 -1.84 -2.30
CA ALA A 36 9.00 -1.88 -2.52
C ALA A 36 9.75 -0.84 -1.66
N TYR A 37 9.19 0.36 -1.50
CA TYR A 37 9.75 1.40 -0.64
C TYR A 37 9.78 0.97 0.82
N PHE A 38 8.65 0.51 1.37
CA PHE A 38 8.60 0.07 2.77
C PHE A 38 9.55 -1.10 3.04
N GLN A 39 9.56 -2.10 2.16
CA GLN A 39 10.49 -3.24 2.28
C GLN A 39 11.96 -2.80 2.26
N LYS A 40 12.31 -1.81 1.45
CA LYS A 40 13.67 -1.28 1.36
C LYS A 40 14.07 -0.50 2.63
N GLU A 41 13.16 0.28 3.19
CA GLU A 41 13.37 1.02 4.45
C GLU A 41 13.51 0.08 5.64
N ILE A 42 12.60 -0.90 5.77
CA ILE A 42 12.63 -1.91 6.86
C ILE A 42 13.94 -2.69 6.84
N LYS A 43 14.41 -3.10 5.65
CA LYS A 43 15.71 -3.78 5.50
C LYS A 43 16.91 -2.94 5.94
N GLN A 44 16.79 -1.62 5.95
CA GLN A 44 17.82 -0.70 6.43
C GLN A 44 17.70 -0.41 7.94
N GLY A 45 16.70 -0.97 8.62
CA GLY A 45 16.45 -0.79 10.05
C GLY A 45 15.48 0.34 10.37
N SER A 46 14.80 0.92 9.38
CA SER A 46 13.77 1.94 9.59
C SER A 46 12.46 1.32 10.13
N THR A 47 11.76 2.05 11.00
CA THR A 47 10.43 1.67 11.53
C THR A 47 9.32 2.45 10.82
N VAL A 48 8.20 1.80 10.50
CA VAL A 48 7.02 2.46 9.94
C VAL A 48 6.03 2.78 11.07
N LEU A 49 5.58 4.03 11.13
CA LEU A 49 4.69 4.53 12.18
C LEU A 49 3.36 5.01 11.58
N ILE A 50 2.24 4.66 12.23
CA ILE A 50 0.91 5.21 11.96
C ILE A 50 0.56 6.17 13.09
N MET A 51 0.27 7.43 12.73
CA MET A 51 -0.26 8.43 13.66
C MET A 51 -1.78 8.48 13.50
N ASN A 52 -2.48 8.19 14.59
CA ASN A 52 -3.94 8.29 14.64
C ASN A 52 -4.36 9.75 14.87
N SER A 53 -5.63 10.06 14.62
CA SER A 53 -6.18 11.41 14.82
C SER A 53 -6.12 11.88 16.28
N ASP A 54 -6.09 10.95 17.24
CA ASP A 54 -5.90 11.21 18.67
C ASP A 54 -4.42 11.44 19.07
N LYS A 55 -3.53 11.53 18.07
CA LYS A 55 -2.06 11.65 18.20
C LYS A 55 -1.36 10.43 18.81
N SER A 56 -2.06 9.33 19.06
CA SER A 56 -1.40 8.08 19.41
C SER A 56 -0.60 7.56 18.21
N VAL A 57 0.57 6.99 18.48
CA VAL A 57 1.46 6.43 17.48
C VAL A 57 1.51 4.92 17.64
N LYS A 58 1.36 4.20 16.53
CA LYS A 58 1.50 2.73 16.46
C LYS A 58 2.62 2.37 15.50
N GLU A 59 3.45 1.42 15.88
CA GLU A 59 4.43 0.82 14.97
C GLU A 59 3.77 -0.26 14.11
N VAL A 60 4.09 -0.26 12.82
CA VAL A 60 3.67 -1.31 11.89
C VAL A 60 4.80 -2.32 11.78
N VAL A 61 4.53 -3.53 12.27
CA VAL A 61 5.46 -4.66 12.19
C VAL A 61 5.05 -5.56 11.03
N PHE A 62 5.86 -5.58 9.97
CA PHE A 62 5.72 -6.47 8.84
C PHE A 62 6.40 -7.81 9.18
N ARG A 63 5.69 -8.94 9.02
CA ARG A 63 6.22 -10.30 9.27
C ARG A 63 6.46 -11.04 7.97
#